data_AF-A0A8J4SQZ8-F1
#
_entry.id   AF-A0A8J4SQZ8-F1
#
_cell.length_a   1.000
_cell.length_b   1.000
_cell.length_c   1.000
_cell.angle_alpha   90.00
_cell.angle_beta   90.00
_cell.angle_gamma   90.00
#
_symmetry.space_group_name_H-M   'P 1'
#
loop_
_entity.id
_entity.type
_entity.pdbx_description
1 polymer ?
#
loop_
_entity_poly.entity_id
_entity_poly.type
_entity_poly.pdbx_seq_one_letter_code
_entity_poly.pdbx_strand_id
1 'polypeptide(L)'
;MYVLENDSANPLEGEWVEKGQIRTRWETFALDATTFEHKGIRYLVWAQKDPDIVGNSNLYISEMENPWTLRGEQVMIATPEYDWEIIGFKVNEGAAVLHRNGRIFVGYSASATDYNYCMGLLTADEDADLLDPASWVKSPKPVFQTRPYMDSRETLDRELEQILKWEKGQKDLFIWDKIGRLPFAMLDKVMPKALKQKIGDSLNEVGQYVQNGGRFLVQKKKVAKLLQEEAAKSGYAIKDEHEHMEQDVDAEDTAKIHSVEGLPLEVLDRTADRITDSRTKFAAAQGAATGIGGIVTIAADIPIVMGLSLKVLQEMALCYGYDPDEPQERIFIVKCLQFSSADIVGKKAIIDELSDYDNPDKQVEVISQMQGWREVFNSYSESFGWKKLFQLIPIAGMVFGSVSNKNTIRDVAEAGKMLYKKRLILQRLSQ
;
A
#
# COMPACT_ATOMS: atom_id res chain seq x y z
N MET A 1 -4.16 39.69 9.79
CA MET A 1 -3.09 40.13 8.86
C MET A 1 -2.48 41.45 9.36
N TYR A 2 -1.15 41.54 9.42
CA TYR A 2 -0.40 42.71 9.93
C TYR A 2 0.70 43.12 8.95
N VAL A 3 1.14 44.38 9.00
CA VAL A 3 2.21 44.91 8.13
C VAL A 3 3.28 45.58 8.96
N LEU A 4 4.55 45.32 8.59
CA LEU A 4 5.72 46.07 9.03
C LEU A 4 6.26 46.88 7.84
N GLU A 5 6.74 48.09 8.11
CA GLU A 5 7.37 48.97 7.13
C GLU A 5 8.82 49.26 7.54
N ASN A 6 9.74 49.27 6.58
CA ASN A 6 11.13 49.66 6.78
C ASN A 6 11.55 50.52 5.57
N ASP A 7 11.96 51.75 5.83
CA ASP A 7 12.33 52.74 4.81
C ASP A 7 13.81 52.66 4.40
N SER A 8 14.61 51.83 5.10
CA SER A 8 16.01 51.60 4.76
C SER A 8 16.15 50.88 3.41
N ALA A 9 17.14 51.31 2.63
CA ALA A 9 17.51 50.63 1.39
C ALA A 9 17.95 49.17 1.62
N ASN A 10 18.55 48.87 2.78
CA ASN A 10 18.85 47.51 3.22
C ASN A 10 17.87 47.12 4.35
N PRO A 11 16.95 46.16 4.12
CA PRO A 11 15.94 45.78 5.12
C PRO A 11 16.52 45.12 6.38
N LEU A 12 17.82 44.80 6.39
CA LEU A 12 18.54 44.27 7.54
C LEU A 12 19.16 45.36 8.46
N GLU A 13 19.22 46.62 8.00
CA GLU A 13 19.94 47.71 8.69
C GLU A 13 19.01 48.83 9.21
N GLY A 14 17.71 48.80 8.87
CA GLY A 14 16.71 49.79 9.30
C GLY A 14 15.81 49.33 10.45
N GLU A 15 15.01 50.27 10.96
CA GLU A 15 13.99 49.98 11.97
C GLU A 15 12.68 49.56 11.31
N TRP A 16 12.06 48.49 11.84
CA TRP A 16 10.75 48.02 11.38
C TRP A 16 9.64 48.67 12.20
N VAL A 17 8.73 49.37 11.53
CA VAL A 17 7.58 50.04 12.14
C VAL A 17 6.31 49.23 11.91
N GLU A 18 5.63 48.86 12.99
CA GLU A 18 4.30 48.25 12.91
C GLU A 18 3.26 49.24 12.37
N LYS A 19 2.62 48.90 11.25
CA LYS A 19 1.50 49.67 10.69
C LYS A 19 0.15 49.23 11.25
N GLY A 20 0.15 48.18 12.06
CA GLY A 20 -1.03 47.57 12.66
C GLY A 20 -1.72 46.54 11.76
N GLN A 21 -2.94 46.19 12.15
CA GLN A 21 -3.77 45.21 11.45
C GLN A 21 -4.36 45.83 10.18
N ILE A 22 -4.27 45.13 9.05
CA ILE A 22 -5.06 45.46 7.87
C ILE A 22 -6.53 45.17 8.20
N ARG A 23 -7.36 46.21 8.28
CA ARG A 23 -8.79 46.06 8.56
C ARG A 23 -9.53 45.59 7.32
N THR A 24 -10.31 44.53 7.48
CA THR A 24 -11.18 43.96 6.45
C THR A 24 -12.64 44.30 6.78
N ARG A 25 -13.60 43.86 5.95
CA ARG A 25 -15.01 44.21 6.16
C ARG A 25 -15.61 43.60 7.44
N TRP A 26 -15.06 42.49 7.92
CA TRP A 26 -15.49 41.81 9.15
C TRP A 26 -14.30 41.16 9.88
N GLU A 27 -14.36 41.12 11.21
CA GLU A 27 -13.28 40.57 12.04
C GLU A 27 -13.43 39.05 12.22
N THR A 28 -12.60 38.31 11.51
CA THR A 28 -12.55 36.84 11.50
C THR A 28 -11.11 36.37 11.25
N PHE A 29 -10.88 35.06 11.26
CA PHE A 29 -9.61 34.46 10.88
C PHE A 29 -9.18 34.93 9.48
N ALA A 30 -8.02 35.61 9.39
CA ALA A 30 -7.48 36.16 8.15
C ALA A 30 -5.95 36.11 8.13
N LEU A 31 -5.38 35.54 7.06
CA LEU A 31 -3.96 35.23 6.89
C LEU A 31 -3.53 35.27 5.41
N ASP A 32 -2.26 34.98 5.17
CA ASP A 32 -1.66 34.76 3.85
C ASP A 32 -1.88 35.89 2.84
N ALA A 33 -1.74 37.13 3.32
CA ALA A 33 -1.85 38.30 2.47
C ALA A 33 -0.68 38.38 1.49
N THR A 34 -0.98 38.55 0.21
CA THR A 34 -0.03 38.86 -0.86
C THR A 34 -0.49 40.09 -1.64
N THR A 35 0.44 40.81 -2.25
CA THR A 35 0.12 42.03 -3.01
C THR A 35 0.77 41.99 -4.39
N PHE A 36 0.07 42.57 -5.37
CA PHE A 36 0.57 42.77 -6.72
C PHE A 36 0.06 44.08 -7.29
N GLU A 37 0.72 44.58 -8.33
CA GLU A 37 0.29 45.77 -9.06
C GLU A 37 -0.13 45.40 -10.48
N HIS A 38 -1.21 46.00 -10.94
CA HIS A 38 -1.69 45.88 -12.31
C HIS A 38 -2.31 47.19 -12.78
N LYS A 39 -1.91 47.67 -13.96
CA LYS A 39 -2.39 48.94 -14.55
C LYS A 39 -2.33 50.15 -13.59
N GLY A 40 -1.30 50.19 -12.73
CA GLY A 40 -1.10 51.28 -11.76
C GLY A 40 -1.96 51.18 -10.49
N ILE A 41 -2.72 50.09 -10.32
CA ILE A 41 -3.52 49.81 -9.13
C ILE A 41 -2.84 48.69 -8.36
N ARG A 42 -2.70 48.87 -7.03
CA ARG A 42 -2.22 47.84 -6.12
C ARG A 42 -3.39 47.06 -5.56
N TYR A 43 -3.31 45.74 -5.62
CA TYR A 43 -4.29 44.83 -5.06
C TYR A 43 -3.69 44.06 -3.88
N LEU A 44 -4.55 43.70 -2.92
CA LEU A 44 -4.27 42.70 -1.90
C LEU A 44 -5.11 41.47 -2.18
N VAL A 45 -4.50 40.29 -2.13
CA VAL A 45 -5.18 38.99 -2.14
C VAL A 45 -4.87 38.27 -0.84
N TRP A 46 -5.87 37.67 -0.21
CA TRP A 46 -5.67 37.00 1.08
C TRP A 46 -6.69 35.90 1.33
N ALA A 47 -6.43 35.09 2.36
CA ALA A 47 -7.33 34.05 2.84
C ALA A 47 -8.09 34.55 4.08
N GLN A 48 -9.42 34.39 4.10
CA GLN A 48 -10.23 34.79 5.25
C GLN A 48 -11.47 33.92 5.43
N LYS A 49 -11.88 33.73 6.69
CA LYS A 49 -13.14 33.08 7.04
C LYS A 49 -14.31 34.03 6.78
N ASP A 50 -15.23 33.62 5.92
CA ASP A 50 -16.57 34.25 5.89
C ASP A 50 -17.42 33.69 7.04
N PRO A 51 -18.09 34.53 7.86
CA PRO A 51 -18.98 34.07 8.92
C PRO A 51 -20.14 33.21 8.41
N ASP A 52 -20.62 33.48 7.20
CA ASP A 52 -21.86 32.93 6.63
C ASP A 52 -21.60 31.76 5.66
N ILE A 53 -20.34 31.51 5.26
CA ILE A 53 -19.96 30.41 4.37
C ILE A 53 -19.33 29.28 5.18
N VAL A 54 -19.82 28.05 5.02
CA VAL A 54 -19.26 26.85 5.66
C VAL A 54 -17.84 26.59 5.14
N GLY A 55 -16.89 26.37 6.07
CA GLY A 55 -15.49 26.10 5.77
C GLY A 55 -14.54 26.94 6.62
N ASN A 56 -13.24 26.84 6.35
CA ASN A 56 -12.20 27.47 7.14
C ASN A 56 -11.82 28.85 6.57
N SER A 57 -11.56 28.92 5.26
CA SER A 57 -11.13 30.14 4.58
C SER A 57 -11.48 30.12 3.09
N ASN A 58 -11.74 31.32 2.55
CA ASN A 58 -11.95 31.63 1.14
C ASN A 58 -10.86 32.62 0.68
N LEU A 59 -10.69 32.80 -0.63
CA LEU A 59 -9.81 33.85 -1.17
C LEU A 59 -10.59 35.11 -1.49
N TYR A 60 -10.01 36.24 -1.10
CA TYR A 60 -10.52 37.57 -1.37
C TYR A 60 -9.51 38.43 -2.09
N ILE A 61 -10.01 39.41 -2.83
CA ILE A 61 -9.24 40.49 -3.45
C ILE A 61 -9.85 41.85 -3.10
N SER A 62 -9.01 42.88 -2.99
CA SER A 62 -9.42 44.28 -2.84
C SER A 62 -8.31 45.21 -3.34
N GLU A 63 -8.66 46.43 -3.76
CA GLU A 63 -7.67 47.45 -4.06
C GLU A 63 -7.02 47.96 -2.76
N MET A 64 -5.87 48.61 -2.88
CA MET A 64 -5.17 49.21 -1.75
C MET A 64 -5.02 50.72 -1.95
N GLU A 65 -5.34 51.48 -0.90
CA GLU A 65 -5.04 52.93 -0.84
C GLU A 65 -3.55 53.16 -0.57
N ASN A 66 -2.96 52.29 0.24
CA ASN A 66 -1.54 52.23 0.57
C ASN A 66 -1.18 50.79 0.99
N PRO A 67 0.11 50.43 1.18
CA PRO A 67 0.52 49.04 1.42
C PRO A 67 -0.05 48.34 2.67
N TRP A 68 -0.81 49.02 3.53
CA TRP A 68 -1.45 48.45 4.73
C TRP A 68 -2.93 48.84 4.89
N THR A 69 -3.54 49.47 3.88
CA THR A 69 -4.94 49.94 3.95
C THR A 69 -5.68 49.55 2.67
N LEU A 70 -6.78 48.81 2.82
CA LEU A 70 -7.66 48.46 1.71
C LEU A 70 -8.46 49.67 1.23
N ARG A 71 -8.76 49.68 -0.06
CA ARG A 71 -9.64 50.64 -0.74
C ARG A 71 -10.73 49.85 -1.46
N GLY A 72 -11.99 50.21 -1.23
CA GLY A 72 -13.11 49.58 -1.94
C GLY A 72 -13.58 48.27 -1.32
N GLU A 73 -14.19 47.42 -2.15
CA GLU A 73 -14.88 46.22 -1.70
C GLU A 73 -13.92 45.06 -1.45
N GLN A 74 -14.29 44.21 -0.50
CA GLN A 74 -13.71 42.89 -0.29
C GLN A 74 -14.50 41.90 -1.16
N VAL A 75 -13.87 41.39 -2.21
CA VAL A 75 -14.52 40.54 -3.23
C VAL A 75 -14.01 39.11 -3.07
N MET A 76 -14.92 38.14 -2.92
CA MET A 76 -14.56 36.72 -2.89
C MET A 76 -14.32 36.22 -4.32
N ILE A 77 -13.16 35.61 -4.57
CA ILE A 77 -12.76 35.10 -5.90
C ILE A 77 -12.61 33.56 -5.92
N ALA A 78 -12.56 32.91 -4.76
CA ALA A 78 -12.64 31.46 -4.65
C ALA A 78 -13.14 31.01 -3.26
N THR A 79 -13.87 29.90 -3.26
CA THR A 79 -14.28 29.15 -2.06
C THR A 79 -13.99 27.67 -2.28
N PRO A 80 -13.60 26.90 -1.25
CA PRO A 80 -13.32 25.46 -1.39
C PRO A 80 -14.61 24.70 -1.72
N GLU A 81 -14.66 24.08 -2.89
CA GLU A 81 -15.88 23.45 -3.42
C GLU A 81 -15.63 22.10 -4.09
N TYR A 82 -14.43 21.87 -4.65
CA TYR A 82 -14.08 20.60 -5.26
C TYR A 82 -13.66 19.57 -4.21
N ASP A 83 -13.86 18.28 -4.51
CA ASP A 83 -13.51 17.18 -3.59
C ASP A 83 -12.05 17.24 -3.11
N TRP A 84 -11.13 17.69 -3.96
CA TRP A 84 -9.71 17.83 -3.64
C TRP A 84 -9.38 19.06 -2.76
N GLU A 85 -10.33 19.98 -2.56
CA GLU A 85 -10.17 21.19 -1.72
C GLU A 85 -10.70 21.02 -0.29
N ILE A 86 -11.39 19.90 -0.03
CA ILE A 86 -12.18 19.69 1.19
C ILE A 86 -11.74 18.45 1.99
N ILE A 87 -10.52 17.95 1.74
CA ILE A 87 -9.99 16.77 2.44
C ILE A 87 -9.38 17.23 3.77
N GLY A 88 -9.94 16.73 4.88
CA GLY A 88 -9.61 17.16 6.24
C GLY A 88 -10.26 18.51 6.61
N PHE A 89 -9.92 19.58 5.90
CA PHE A 89 -10.48 20.92 6.10
C PHE A 89 -10.93 21.54 4.77
N LYS A 90 -11.93 22.43 4.82
CA LYS A 90 -12.38 23.19 3.64
C LYS A 90 -11.59 24.49 3.56
N VAL A 91 -10.49 24.49 2.81
CA VAL A 91 -9.48 25.57 2.83
C VAL A 91 -9.20 26.05 1.41
N ASN A 92 -9.21 27.37 1.21
CA ASN A 92 -8.42 28.02 0.17
C ASN A 92 -7.51 29.07 0.85
N GLU A 93 -6.19 28.93 0.72
CA GLU A 93 -5.20 29.79 1.39
C GLU A 93 -3.91 29.98 0.56
N GLY A 94 -2.88 30.62 1.12
CA GLY A 94 -1.55 30.67 0.50
C GLY A 94 -1.50 31.29 -0.90
N ALA A 95 -2.22 32.40 -1.13
CA ALA A 95 -2.32 32.99 -2.46
C ALA A 95 -0.97 33.51 -2.98
N ALA A 96 -0.68 33.26 -4.26
CA ALA A 96 0.48 33.77 -4.97
C ALA A 96 0.09 34.19 -6.40
N VAL A 97 0.58 35.35 -6.85
CA VAL A 97 0.15 35.95 -8.13
C VAL A 97 1.27 35.86 -9.18
N LEU A 98 0.90 35.46 -10.40
CA LEU A 98 1.76 35.47 -11.59
C LEU A 98 1.06 36.20 -12.72
N HIS A 99 1.72 37.21 -13.29
CA HIS A 99 1.26 37.94 -14.48
C HIS A 99 2.06 37.49 -15.70
N ARG A 100 1.40 36.84 -16.67
CA ARG A 100 2.07 36.34 -17.87
C ARG A 100 1.10 36.09 -19.02
N ASN A 101 1.54 36.32 -20.26
CA ASN A 101 0.80 35.97 -21.48
C ASN A 101 -0.63 36.54 -21.53
N GLY A 102 -0.78 37.81 -21.17
CA GLY A 102 -2.06 38.52 -21.18
C GLY A 102 -3.04 38.10 -20.09
N ARG A 103 -2.57 37.44 -19.03
CA ARG A 103 -3.41 36.87 -17.97
C ARG A 103 -2.79 37.05 -16.59
N ILE A 104 -3.67 37.14 -15.60
CA ILE A 104 -3.33 37.11 -14.19
C ILE A 104 -3.72 35.75 -13.64
N PHE A 105 -2.75 35.07 -13.04
CA PHE A 105 -2.92 33.79 -12.39
C PHE A 105 -2.79 33.97 -10.89
N VAL A 106 -3.73 33.43 -10.12
CA VAL A 106 -3.63 33.32 -8.66
C VAL A 106 -3.54 31.83 -8.32
N GLY A 107 -2.33 31.38 -7.99
CA GLY A 107 -2.13 30.07 -7.38
C GLY A 107 -2.53 30.13 -5.91
N TYR A 108 -3.13 29.06 -5.41
CA TYR A 108 -3.57 28.96 -4.01
C TYR A 108 -3.49 27.51 -3.53
N SER A 109 -3.41 27.30 -2.22
CA SER A 109 -3.39 25.98 -1.60
C SER A 109 -4.76 25.56 -1.07
N ALA A 110 -5.02 24.27 -1.00
CA ALA A 110 -6.29 23.72 -0.50
C ALA A 110 -6.12 22.40 0.29
N SER A 111 -7.19 21.98 0.98
CA SER A 111 -7.23 20.86 1.93
C SER A 111 -6.34 21.05 3.17
N ALA A 112 -6.28 20.05 4.05
CA ALA A 112 -5.41 20.05 5.23
C ALA A 112 -3.92 20.10 4.84
N THR A 113 -3.07 20.67 5.71
CA THR A 113 -1.61 20.75 5.54
C THR A 113 -0.92 19.40 5.81
N ASP A 114 -1.45 18.34 5.22
CA ASP A 114 -0.92 16.98 5.20
C ASP A 114 -0.59 16.59 3.74
N TYR A 115 -0.55 15.29 3.42
CA TYR A 115 -0.27 14.81 2.06
C TYR A 115 -1.38 15.13 1.03
N ASN A 116 -2.55 15.58 1.47
CA ASN A 116 -3.65 16.02 0.61
C ASN A 116 -3.47 17.49 0.17
N TYR A 117 -2.56 18.23 0.80
CA TYR A 117 -2.29 19.62 0.46
C TYR A 117 -1.82 19.73 -0.99
N CYS A 118 -2.50 20.58 -1.75
CA CYS A 118 -2.27 20.75 -3.18
C CYS A 118 -2.60 22.18 -3.64
N MET A 119 -2.21 22.52 -4.86
CA MET A 119 -2.39 23.86 -5.42
C MET A 119 -3.51 23.89 -6.46
N GLY A 120 -4.44 24.82 -6.28
CA GLY A 120 -5.38 25.28 -7.30
C GLY A 120 -4.85 26.49 -8.08
N LEU A 121 -5.62 26.92 -9.08
CA LEU A 121 -5.29 28.06 -9.91
C LEU A 121 -6.56 28.81 -10.33
N LEU A 122 -6.59 30.11 -10.09
CA LEU A 122 -7.55 31.04 -10.69
C LEU A 122 -6.88 31.75 -11.86
N THR A 123 -7.63 31.99 -12.93
CA THR A 123 -7.16 32.70 -14.12
C THR A 123 -8.13 33.81 -14.47
N ALA A 124 -7.63 35.03 -14.63
CA ALA A 124 -8.36 36.16 -15.20
C ALA A 124 -7.61 36.70 -16.44
N ASP A 125 -8.37 37.25 -17.39
CA ASP A 125 -7.81 38.06 -18.46
C ASP A 125 -7.26 39.38 -17.86
N GLU A 126 -6.09 39.85 -18.32
CA GLU A 126 -5.50 41.07 -17.77
C GLU A 126 -6.32 42.34 -18.08
N ASP A 127 -7.22 42.28 -19.05
CA ASP A 127 -8.12 43.38 -19.40
C ASP A 127 -9.48 43.31 -18.70
N ALA A 128 -9.75 42.26 -17.93
CA ALA A 128 -10.99 42.11 -17.16
C ALA A 128 -11.01 42.95 -15.88
N ASP A 129 -12.21 43.12 -15.31
CA ASP A 129 -12.37 43.69 -13.98
C ASP A 129 -12.00 42.63 -12.93
N LEU A 130 -10.88 42.82 -12.24
CA LEU A 130 -10.38 41.88 -11.25
C LEU A 130 -11.23 41.85 -9.96
N LEU A 131 -12.07 42.87 -9.75
CA LEU A 131 -13.03 42.93 -8.66
C LEU A 131 -14.40 42.33 -9.03
N ASP A 132 -14.56 41.80 -10.25
CA ASP A 132 -15.72 40.96 -10.62
C ASP A 132 -15.35 39.48 -10.43
N PRO A 133 -16.01 38.74 -9.52
CA PRO A 133 -15.81 37.29 -9.37
C PRO A 133 -15.97 36.52 -10.69
N ALA A 134 -16.82 36.97 -11.61
CA ALA A 134 -17.05 36.32 -12.89
C ALA A 134 -15.85 36.40 -13.85
N SER A 135 -14.90 37.31 -13.60
CA SER A 135 -13.65 37.40 -14.36
C SER A 135 -12.68 36.24 -14.07
N TRP A 136 -12.89 35.52 -12.97
CA TRP A 136 -11.99 34.47 -12.50
C TRP A 136 -12.48 33.08 -12.88
N VAL A 137 -11.67 32.36 -13.65
CA VAL A 137 -11.90 30.94 -13.97
C VAL A 137 -11.06 30.08 -13.05
N LYS A 138 -11.71 29.25 -12.24
CA LYS A 138 -11.07 28.29 -11.35
C LYS A 138 -10.76 26.98 -12.07
N SER A 139 -9.54 26.47 -11.89
CA SER A 139 -9.17 25.16 -12.43
C SER A 139 -9.97 24.04 -11.75
N PRO A 140 -10.61 23.12 -12.51
CA PRO A 140 -11.40 22.03 -11.92
C PRO A 140 -10.55 20.95 -11.26
N LYS A 141 -9.24 20.95 -11.51
CA LYS A 141 -8.26 20.01 -10.96
C LYS A 141 -7.08 20.77 -10.36
N PRO A 142 -6.38 20.19 -9.38
CA PRO A 142 -5.17 20.80 -8.86
C PRO A 142 -4.10 20.90 -9.96
N VAL A 143 -3.40 22.02 -9.99
CA VAL A 143 -2.28 22.28 -10.92
C VAL A 143 -0.94 21.78 -10.37
N PHE A 144 -0.88 21.50 -9.07
CA PHE A 144 0.25 20.86 -8.41
C PHE A 144 -0.27 20.03 -7.22
N GLN A 145 0.12 18.76 -7.12
CA GLN A 145 -0.40 17.84 -6.09
C GLN A 145 0.61 16.74 -5.79
N THR A 146 0.38 16.03 -4.69
CA THR A 146 1.11 14.80 -4.37
C THR A 146 1.05 13.81 -5.51
N ARG A 147 2.20 13.38 -6.00
CA ARG A 147 2.32 12.26 -6.92
C ARG A 147 2.51 10.99 -6.09
N PRO A 148 1.57 10.03 -6.09
CA PRO A 148 1.84 8.74 -5.47
C PRO A 148 3.07 8.12 -6.14
N TYR A 149 3.99 7.57 -5.34
CA TYR A 149 5.17 6.94 -5.89
C TYR A 149 4.74 5.71 -6.70
N MET A 150 5.18 5.67 -7.95
CA MET A 150 5.09 4.49 -8.80
C MET A 150 6.51 4.14 -9.25
N ASP A 151 6.88 2.87 -9.13
CA ASP A 151 8.13 2.38 -9.69
C ASP A 151 8.18 2.69 -11.19
N SER A 152 9.34 3.12 -11.69
CA SER A 152 9.50 3.37 -13.13
C SER A 152 9.27 2.09 -13.92
N ARG A 153 8.78 2.23 -15.17
CA ARG A 153 8.64 1.08 -16.07
C ARG A 153 9.93 0.28 -16.21
N GLU A 154 11.08 0.96 -16.31
CA GLU A 154 12.40 0.32 -16.32
C GLU A 154 12.68 -0.50 -15.05
N THR A 155 12.26 -0.01 -13.88
CA THR A 155 12.38 -0.74 -12.62
C THR A 155 11.48 -1.96 -12.62
N LEU A 156 10.22 -1.80 -13.00
CA LEU A 156 9.24 -2.88 -13.08
C LEU A 156 9.69 -3.98 -14.04
N ASP A 157 10.15 -3.62 -15.24
CA ASP A 157 10.65 -4.56 -16.24
C ASP A 157 11.89 -5.32 -15.72
N ARG A 158 12.83 -4.61 -15.07
CA ARG A 158 14.02 -5.25 -14.47
C ARG A 158 13.65 -6.23 -13.36
N GLU A 159 12.72 -5.86 -12.48
CA GLU A 159 12.26 -6.74 -11.41
C GLU A 159 11.49 -7.95 -11.97
N LEU A 160 10.70 -7.75 -13.03
CA LEU A 160 10.03 -8.84 -13.74
C LEU A 160 11.03 -9.80 -14.37
N GLU A 161 12.07 -9.30 -15.02
CA GLU A 161 13.16 -10.13 -15.58
C GLU A 161 13.85 -10.98 -14.50
N GLN A 162 14.08 -10.41 -13.31
CA GLN A 162 14.64 -11.16 -12.18
C GLN A 162 13.71 -12.29 -11.74
N ILE A 163 12.40 -12.04 -11.69
CA ILE A 163 11.40 -13.07 -11.36
C ILE A 163 11.36 -14.16 -12.44
N LEU A 164 11.34 -13.79 -13.72
CA LEU A 164 11.35 -14.77 -14.82
C LEU A 164 12.63 -15.61 -14.82
N LYS A 165 13.78 -15.02 -14.45
CA LYS A 165 15.04 -15.75 -14.26
C LYS A 165 14.96 -16.71 -13.08
N TRP A 166 14.36 -16.29 -11.97
CA TRP A 166 14.10 -17.15 -10.83
C TRP A 166 13.17 -18.32 -11.21
N GLU A 167 12.05 -18.06 -11.88
CA GLU A 167 11.12 -19.08 -12.38
C GLU A 167 11.81 -20.09 -13.31
N LYS A 168 12.74 -19.63 -14.15
CA LYS A 168 13.57 -20.50 -14.99
C LYS A 168 14.52 -21.35 -14.16
N GLY A 169 15.13 -20.79 -13.11
CA GLY A 169 15.98 -21.53 -12.17
C GLY A 169 15.23 -22.62 -11.40
N GLN A 170 13.91 -22.45 -11.19
CA GLN A 170 13.04 -23.48 -10.62
C GLN A 170 12.79 -24.66 -11.60
N LYS A 171 13.16 -24.51 -12.89
CA LYS A 171 13.01 -25.53 -13.94
C LYS A 171 14.25 -26.41 -14.13
N ASP A 172 15.36 -26.12 -13.45
CA ASP A 172 16.61 -26.88 -13.57
C ASP A 172 16.75 -27.92 -12.45
N LEU A 173 17.20 -29.13 -12.82
CA LEU A 173 17.42 -30.26 -11.90
C LEU A 173 18.60 -29.97 -10.96
N PHE A 174 18.32 -29.82 -9.66
CA PHE A 174 19.37 -29.84 -8.63
C PHE A 174 19.85 -31.28 -8.40
N ILE A 175 21.15 -31.46 -8.17
CA ILE A 175 21.89 -32.75 -8.13
C ILE A 175 21.23 -33.87 -7.30
N TRP A 176 20.40 -33.53 -6.31
CA TRP A 176 19.72 -34.47 -5.43
C TRP A 176 18.52 -35.21 -6.07
N ASP A 177 17.94 -34.69 -7.17
CA ASP A 177 16.88 -35.39 -7.93
C ASP A 177 17.39 -36.67 -8.64
N LYS A 178 18.71 -36.86 -8.72
CA LYS A 178 19.31 -38.09 -9.27
C LYS A 178 19.47 -39.23 -8.26
N ILE A 179 19.41 -38.98 -6.95
CA ILE A 179 19.85 -39.96 -5.93
C ILE A 179 18.70 -40.59 -5.12
N GLY A 180 17.46 -40.09 -5.18
CA GLY A 180 16.46 -40.48 -4.18
C GLY A 180 15.04 -40.73 -4.68
N ARG A 181 14.83 -41.38 -5.84
CA ARG A 181 13.50 -41.95 -6.17
C ARG A 181 13.21 -43.15 -5.27
N LEU A 182 12.95 -42.93 -3.99
CA LEU A 182 12.24 -43.90 -3.18
C LEU A 182 10.78 -43.91 -3.65
N PRO A 183 10.26 -45.02 -4.19
CA PRO A 183 8.87 -45.08 -4.62
C PRO A 183 7.98 -44.84 -3.39
N PHE A 184 7.13 -43.81 -3.43
CA PHE A 184 6.23 -43.40 -2.33
C PHE A 184 5.43 -44.56 -1.73
N ALA A 185 5.18 -45.62 -2.49
CA ALA A 185 4.58 -46.87 -2.02
C ALA A 185 5.33 -47.51 -0.83
N MET A 186 6.65 -47.29 -0.72
CA MET A 186 7.47 -47.76 0.40
C MET A 186 7.35 -46.86 1.63
N LEU A 187 7.20 -45.54 1.45
CA LEU A 187 7.04 -44.59 2.57
C LEU A 187 5.75 -44.83 3.33
N ASP A 188 4.64 -45.09 2.62
CA ASP A 188 3.37 -45.44 3.24
C ASP A 188 3.45 -46.72 4.09
N LYS A 189 4.33 -47.65 3.73
CA LYS A 189 4.50 -48.92 4.44
C LYS A 189 5.38 -48.80 5.68
N VAL A 190 6.25 -47.78 5.73
CA VAL A 190 7.23 -47.52 6.80
C VAL A 190 6.77 -46.43 7.77
N MET A 191 5.82 -45.58 7.36
CA MET A 191 5.33 -44.47 8.19
C MET A 191 4.44 -44.92 9.37
N PRO A 192 4.76 -44.53 10.62
CA PRO A 192 3.94 -44.84 11.80
C PRO A 192 2.50 -44.30 11.69
N LYS A 193 1.52 -45.03 12.22
CA LYS A 193 0.10 -44.62 12.20
C LYS A 193 -0.14 -43.24 12.83
N ALA A 194 0.55 -42.94 13.94
CA ALA A 194 0.45 -41.64 14.60
C ALA A 194 0.92 -40.48 13.71
N LEU A 195 1.92 -40.71 12.85
CA LEU A 195 2.39 -39.70 11.90
C LEU A 195 1.37 -39.48 10.79
N LYS A 196 0.80 -40.57 10.24
CA LYS A 196 -0.28 -40.50 9.24
C LYS A 196 -1.49 -39.70 9.73
N GLN A 197 -1.89 -39.93 10.98
CA GLN A 197 -3.02 -39.24 11.60
C GLN A 197 -2.76 -37.74 11.71
N LYS A 198 -1.61 -37.33 12.27
CA LYS A 198 -1.26 -35.90 12.41
C LYS A 198 -1.18 -35.17 11.08
N ILE A 199 -0.69 -35.85 10.04
CA ILE A 199 -0.70 -35.24 8.72
C ILE A 199 -2.14 -35.08 8.24
N GLY A 200 -2.99 -36.11 8.34
CA GLY A 200 -4.41 -36.02 8.02
C GLY A 200 -5.13 -34.87 8.74
N ASP A 201 -4.86 -34.68 10.03
CA ASP A 201 -5.43 -33.58 10.82
C ASP A 201 -5.00 -32.21 10.28
N SER A 202 -3.72 -32.07 9.93
CA SER A 202 -3.18 -30.82 9.38
C SER A 202 -3.74 -30.54 7.97
N LEU A 203 -3.95 -31.57 7.16
CA LEU A 203 -4.57 -31.43 5.84
C LEU A 203 -6.04 -31.00 5.95
N ASN A 204 -6.77 -31.54 6.93
CA ASN A 204 -8.12 -31.10 7.22
C ASN A 204 -8.14 -29.61 7.62
N GLU A 205 -7.14 -29.14 8.36
CA GLU A 205 -7.02 -27.75 8.75
C GLU A 205 -6.75 -26.82 7.55
N VAL A 206 -5.90 -27.24 6.61
CA VAL A 206 -5.70 -26.53 5.33
C VAL A 206 -7.01 -26.49 4.52
N GLY A 207 -7.73 -27.61 4.45
CA GLY A 207 -9.04 -27.68 3.79
C GLY A 207 -10.06 -26.74 4.45
N GLN A 208 -10.08 -26.66 5.78
CA GLN A 208 -10.92 -25.73 6.53
C GLN A 208 -10.50 -24.26 6.35
N TYR A 209 -9.19 -23.97 6.26
CA TYR A 209 -8.68 -22.64 5.96
C TYR A 209 -9.20 -22.16 4.60
N VAL A 210 -9.08 -22.99 3.57
CA VAL A 210 -9.61 -22.65 2.25
C VAL A 210 -11.11 -22.38 2.37
N GLN A 211 -11.85 -23.29 2.99
CA GLN A 211 -13.30 -23.22 3.10
C GLN A 211 -13.82 -21.99 3.84
N ASN A 212 -13.23 -21.68 5.00
CA ASN A 212 -13.83 -20.78 5.97
C ASN A 212 -12.88 -19.64 6.41
N GLY A 213 -11.69 -19.52 5.82
CA GLY A 213 -10.66 -18.54 6.23
C GLY A 213 -9.86 -18.95 7.46
N GLY A 214 -10.38 -19.88 8.27
CA GLY A 214 -9.67 -20.61 9.33
C GLY A 214 -9.08 -19.77 10.47
N ARG A 215 -8.62 -20.44 11.54
CA ARG A 215 -8.03 -19.83 12.77
C ARG A 215 -6.67 -19.14 12.56
N PHE A 216 -6.14 -19.10 11.35
CA PHE A 216 -4.84 -18.55 11.02
C PHE A 216 -4.92 -17.05 10.72
N LEU A 217 -5.62 -16.29 11.56
CA LEU A 217 -5.80 -14.86 11.35
C LEU A 217 -4.43 -14.17 11.45
N VAL A 218 -3.92 -13.75 10.29
CA VAL A 218 -2.83 -12.79 10.24
C VAL A 218 -3.32 -11.51 10.88
N GLN A 219 -2.49 -10.92 11.73
CA GLN A 219 -2.79 -9.62 12.29
C GLN A 219 -2.55 -8.57 11.20
N LYS A 220 -3.57 -8.26 10.38
CA LYS A 220 -3.50 -7.28 9.28
C LYS A 220 -2.85 -5.97 9.75
N LYS A 221 -3.28 -5.47 10.91
CA LYS A 221 -2.70 -4.31 11.62
C LYS A 221 -1.18 -4.39 11.81
N LYS A 222 -0.63 -5.58 12.09
CA LYS A 222 0.80 -5.77 12.30
C LYS A 222 1.57 -5.65 10.98
N VAL A 223 1.04 -6.18 9.88
CA VAL A 223 1.67 -6.05 8.55
C VAL A 223 1.60 -4.60 8.08
N ALA A 224 0.45 -3.94 8.24
CA ALA A 224 0.27 -2.52 7.92
C ALA A 224 1.27 -1.63 8.67
N LYS A 225 1.44 -1.85 9.99
CA LYS A 225 2.45 -1.12 10.78
C LYS A 225 3.87 -1.35 10.27
N LEU A 226 4.22 -2.58 9.87
CA LEU A 226 5.55 -2.85 9.31
C LEU A 226 5.75 -2.14 7.96
N LEU A 227 4.73 -2.07 7.10
CA LEU A 227 4.77 -1.31 5.86
C LEU A 227 4.99 0.19 6.14
N GLN A 228 4.24 0.76 7.08
CA GLN A 228 4.41 2.16 7.52
C GLN A 228 5.82 2.45 8.02
N GLU A 229 6.36 1.57 8.88
CA GLU A 229 7.73 1.71 9.40
C GLU A 229 8.78 1.66 8.28
N GLU A 230 8.66 0.76 7.30
CA GLU A 230 9.62 0.64 6.20
C GLU A 230 9.48 1.77 5.16
N ALA A 231 8.25 2.24 4.91
CA ALA A 231 7.99 3.41 4.08
C ALA A 231 8.61 4.67 4.68
N ALA A 232 8.35 4.94 5.97
CA ALA A 232 8.90 6.09 6.68
C ALA A 232 10.44 6.09 6.67
N LYS A 233 11.08 4.93 6.92
CA LYS A 233 12.55 4.78 6.82
C LYS A 233 13.09 5.05 5.42
N SER A 234 12.28 4.81 4.40
CA SER A 234 12.66 4.98 3.00
C SER A 234 12.27 6.35 2.44
N GLY A 235 11.77 7.26 3.29
CA GLY A 235 11.38 8.63 2.91
C GLY A 235 10.00 8.73 2.24
N TYR A 236 9.17 7.69 2.32
CA TYR A 236 7.81 7.68 1.79
C TYR A 236 6.80 7.89 2.92
N ALA A 237 5.92 8.88 2.75
CA ALA A 237 4.74 9.03 3.60
C ALA A 237 3.67 8.07 3.12
N ILE A 238 3.23 7.15 3.97
CA ILE A 238 1.98 6.40 3.74
C ILE A 238 0.84 7.36 4.06
N LYS A 239 -0.26 7.32 3.29
CA LYS A 239 -1.51 7.96 3.67
C LYS A 239 -1.90 7.49 5.08
N ASP A 240 -1.65 8.29 6.10
CA ASP A 240 -2.27 8.07 7.41
C ASP A 240 -3.72 8.54 7.28
N GLU A 241 -4.65 7.59 7.20
CA GLU A 241 -6.08 7.85 7.40
C GLU A 241 -6.44 7.82 8.90
N HIS A 242 -5.45 7.74 9.81
CA HIS A 242 -5.67 7.26 11.18
C HIS A 242 -5.30 8.22 12.34
N GLU A 243 -5.10 9.52 12.12
CA GLU A 243 -4.94 10.44 13.27
C GLU A 243 -6.26 10.80 13.99
N HIS A 244 -7.43 10.36 13.52
CA HIS A 244 -8.72 10.78 14.10
C HIS A 244 -9.71 9.69 14.55
N MET A 245 -9.29 8.43 14.73
CA MET A 245 -10.18 7.39 15.30
C MET A 245 -9.69 6.87 16.66
N GLU A 246 -9.61 7.75 17.65
CA GLU A 246 -9.90 7.34 19.03
C GLU A 246 -11.42 7.39 19.22
N GLN A 247 -12.09 6.26 18.94
CA GLN A 247 -13.49 5.88 19.23
C GLN A 247 -14.16 5.31 17.98
N ASP A 248 -13.86 4.05 17.65
CA ASP A 248 -14.86 3.09 17.19
C ASP A 248 -14.22 1.70 17.23
N VAL A 249 -14.73 0.85 18.12
CA VAL A 249 -14.13 -0.43 18.50
C VAL A 249 -14.44 -1.54 17.46
N ASP A 250 -15.22 -1.24 16.42
CA ASP A 250 -15.71 -2.25 15.46
C ASP A 250 -15.22 -2.05 13.99
N ALA A 251 -14.33 -1.08 13.72
CA ALA A 251 -13.77 -0.83 12.38
C ALA A 251 -12.53 -1.67 12.05
N GLU A 252 -12.44 -2.90 12.58
CA GLU A 252 -11.18 -3.65 12.65
C GLU A 252 -10.71 -4.31 11.33
N ASP A 253 -11.58 -4.40 10.32
CA ASP A 253 -11.34 -5.22 9.12
C ASP A 253 -11.14 -4.47 7.80
N THR A 254 -11.23 -3.13 7.78
CA THR A 254 -11.26 -2.33 6.52
C THR A 254 -10.28 -1.16 6.49
N ALA A 255 -9.22 -1.19 7.31
CA ALA A 255 -8.05 -0.34 7.07
C ALA A 255 -7.39 -0.81 5.76
N LYS A 256 -7.84 -0.20 4.67
CA LYS A 256 -7.77 -0.68 3.30
C LYS A 256 -6.33 -0.96 2.84
N ILE A 257 -6.22 -2.12 2.22
CA ILE A 257 -5.18 -2.58 1.29
C ILE A 257 -4.76 -1.51 0.24
N HIS A 258 -5.61 -0.50 -0.02
CA HIS A 258 -5.30 0.67 -0.86
C HIS A 258 -4.05 1.46 -0.43
N SER A 259 -3.56 1.31 0.81
CA SER A 259 -2.31 1.93 1.26
C SER A 259 -1.04 1.34 0.58
N VAL A 260 -1.13 0.18 -0.07
CA VAL A 260 0.01 -0.49 -0.76
C VAL A 260 0.15 -0.04 -2.21
N GLU A 261 -0.93 0.41 -2.86
CA GLU A 261 -0.94 0.75 -4.30
C GLU A 261 0.07 1.86 -4.66
N GLY A 262 0.37 2.77 -3.72
CA GLY A 262 1.31 3.88 -3.89
C GLY A 262 2.70 3.68 -3.30
N LEU A 263 3.04 2.46 -2.83
CA LEU A 263 4.35 2.18 -2.23
C LEU A 263 5.35 1.61 -3.25
N PRO A 264 6.64 1.98 -3.17
CA PRO A 264 7.69 1.35 -3.95
C PRO A 264 7.79 -0.16 -3.71
N LEU A 265 8.08 -0.93 -4.76
CA LEU A 265 8.41 -2.35 -4.64
C LEU A 265 9.51 -2.60 -3.60
N GLU A 266 10.48 -1.70 -3.48
CA GLU A 266 11.54 -1.80 -2.47
C GLU A 266 11.00 -1.82 -1.03
N VAL A 267 9.98 -0.99 -0.73
CA VAL A 267 9.35 -0.97 0.59
C VAL A 267 8.63 -2.30 0.83
N LEU A 268 7.88 -2.78 -0.15
CA LEU A 268 7.14 -4.05 -0.05
C LEU A 268 8.09 -5.23 0.16
N ASP A 269 9.19 -5.26 -0.60
CA ASP A 269 10.21 -6.29 -0.53
C ASP A 269 10.92 -6.29 0.84
N ARG A 270 11.29 -5.12 1.36
CA ARG A 270 11.91 -4.99 2.69
C ARG A 270 10.97 -5.46 3.79
N THR A 271 9.68 -5.14 3.70
CA THR A 271 8.68 -5.62 4.66
C THR A 271 8.53 -7.14 4.57
N ALA A 272 8.44 -7.70 3.36
CA ALA A 272 8.39 -9.14 3.13
C ALA A 272 9.62 -9.86 3.69
N ASP A 273 10.82 -9.31 3.51
CA ASP A 273 12.08 -9.87 4.03
C ASP A 273 12.12 -9.83 5.56
N ARG A 274 11.67 -8.73 6.18
CA ARG A 274 11.59 -8.60 7.64
C ARG A 274 10.61 -9.60 8.26
N ILE A 275 9.48 -9.85 7.61
CA ILE A 275 8.52 -10.88 8.02
C ILE A 275 9.15 -12.28 7.87
N THR A 276 9.76 -12.55 6.72
CA THR A 276 10.44 -13.82 6.43
C THR A 276 11.48 -14.15 7.49
N ASP A 277 12.33 -13.19 7.86
CA ASP A 277 13.35 -13.35 8.90
C ASP A 277 12.74 -13.60 10.27
N SER A 278 11.66 -12.91 10.63
CA SER A 278 10.95 -13.10 11.89
C SER A 278 10.38 -14.53 12.00
N ARG A 279 9.69 -15.00 10.95
CA ARG A 279 9.08 -16.33 10.89
C ARG A 279 10.13 -17.43 10.86
N THR A 280 11.22 -17.21 10.15
CA THR A 280 12.35 -18.13 10.07
C THR A 280 13.07 -18.28 11.42
N LYS A 281 13.28 -17.18 12.16
CA LYS A 281 13.86 -17.21 13.52
C LYS A 281 12.94 -17.94 14.50
N PHE A 282 11.63 -17.71 14.42
CA PHE A 282 10.65 -18.41 15.23
C PHE A 282 10.68 -19.93 14.98
N ALA A 283 10.67 -20.36 13.71
CA ALA A 283 10.77 -21.76 13.35
C ALA A 283 12.07 -22.43 13.83
N ALA A 284 13.20 -21.71 13.76
CA ALA A 284 14.49 -22.19 14.25
C ALA A 284 14.53 -22.36 15.78
N ALA A 285 14.01 -21.37 16.53
CA ALA A 285 13.94 -21.41 17.99
C ALA A 285 13.04 -22.55 18.48
N GLN A 286 11.92 -22.75 17.79
CA GLN A 286 11.00 -23.84 18.10
C GLN A 286 11.63 -25.22 17.82
N GLY A 287 12.40 -25.36 16.73
CA GLY A 287 13.17 -26.57 16.45
C GLY A 287 14.35 -26.82 17.40
N ALA A 288 14.83 -25.81 18.13
CA ALA A 288 15.89 -25.96 19.12
C ALA A 288 15.37 -26.50 20.47
N ALA A 289 14.12 -26.21 20.83
CA ALA A 289 13.49 -26.69 22.07
C ALA A 289 13.26 -28.21 22.08
N THR A 290 13.25 -28.87 20.92
CA THR A 290 13.04 -30.32 20.76
C THR A 290 14.36 -31.13 20.75
N GLY A 291 15.52 -30.46 20.87
CA GLY A 291 16.85 -31.03 20.70
C GLY A 291 17.39 -31.98 21.79
N ILE A 292 16.59 -32.39 22.78
CA ILE A 292 16.99 -33.38 23.82
C ILE A 292 15.97 -34.53 23.84
N GLY A 293 16.09 -35.48 22.92
CA GLY A 293 15.30 -36.72 22.96
C GLY A 293 15.14 -37.38 21.58
N GLY A 294 15.91 -38.44 21.31
CA GLY A 294 16.03 -39.08 20.00
C GLY A 294 14.76 -39.74 19.44
N ILE A 295 14.77 -39.99 18.12
CA ILE A 295 13.94 -40.84 17.22
C ILE A 295 12.39 -40.82 17.37
N VAL A 296 11.82 -40.34 18.48
CA VAL A 296 10.38 -40.44 18.79
C VAL A 296 9.69 -39.07 18.90
N THR A 297 10.44 -37.97 18.99
CA THR A 297 9.90 -36.59 19.07
C THR A 297 9.60 -35.94 17.70
N ILE A 298 9.93 -36.62 16.60
CA ILE A 298 9.87 -36.14 15.20
C ILE A 298 8.44 -35.86 14.68
N ALA A 299 7.41 -36.30 15.39
CA ALA A 299 6.01 -36.15 14.96
C ALA A 299 5.32 -34.86 15.46
N ALA A 300 5.95 -34.00 16.26
CA ALA A 300 5.29 -32.83 16.86
C ALA A 300 5.19 -31.60 15.94
N ASP A 301 6.00 -31.51 14.88
CA ASP A 301 6.23 -30.25 14.17
C ASP A 301 5.40 -30.03 12.89
N ILE A 302 4.71 -31.04 12.37
CA ILE A 302 4.03 -30.95 11.06
C ILE A 302 2.87 -29.93 11.03
N PRO A 303 1.90 -29.97 11.96
CA PRO A 303 0.80 -29.00 11.95
C PRO A 303 1.33 -27.56 12.12
N ILE A 304 2.40 -27.40 12.89
CA ILE A 304 2.98 -26.09 13.19
C ILE A 304 3.73 -25.54 11.96
N VAL A 305 4.55 -26.36 11.30
CA VAL A 305 5.25 -25.96 10.06
C VAL A 305 4.23 -25.60 8.99
N MET A 306 3.16 -26.38 8.83
CA MET A 306 2.12 -26.07 7.84
C MET A 306 1.33 -24.82 8.20
N GLY A 307 0.94 -24.64 9.47
CA GLY A 307 0.29 -23.43 9.95
C GLY A 307 1.15 -22.18 9.79
N LEU A 308 2.46 -22.27 10.08
CA LEU A 308 3.42 -21.19 9.84
C LEU A 308 3.62 -20.91 8.35
N SER A 309 3.59 -21.95 7.50
CA SER A 309 3.69 -21.82 6.04
C SER A 309 2.48 -21.07 5.46
N LEU A 310 1.26 -21.44 5.88
CA LEU A 310 0.05 -20.70 5.51
C LEU A 310 0.11 -19.27 6.02
N LYS A 311 0.55 -19.07 7.27
CA LYS A 311 0.62 -17.74 7.87
C LYS A 311 1.60 -16.82 7.15
N VAL A 312 2.79 -17.30 6.79
CA VAL A 312 3.78 -16.46 6.08
C VAL A 312 3.29 -16.12 4.68
N LEU A 313 2.56 -17.02 4.00
CA LEU A 313 1.97 -16.74 2.68
C LEU A 313 0.84 -15.71 2.73
N GLN A 314 -0.01 -15.76 3.77
CA GLN A 314 -1.01 -14.72 4.02
C GLN A 314 -0.34 -13.36 4.31
N GLU A 315 0.77 -13.35 5.05
CA GLU A 315 1.56 -12.14 5.28
C GLU A 315 2.20 -11.61 3.99
N MET A 316 2.68 -12.49 3.09
CA MET A 316 3.15 -12.08 1.75
C MET A 316 2.02 -11.47 0.92
N ALA A 317 0.82 -12.06 0.93
CA ALA A 317 -0.35 -11.51 0.26
C ALA A 317 -0.61 -10.06 0.68
N LEU A 318 -0.66 -9.82 2.00
CA LEU A 318 -0.86 -8.49 2.56
C LEU A 318 0.27 -7.50 2.20
N CYS A 319 1.54 -7.94 2.21
CA CYS A 319 2.66 -7.08 1.80
C CYS A 319 2.51 -6.56 0.38
N TYR A 320 1.95 -7.35 -0.54
CA TYR A 320 1.79 -6.98 -1.94
C TYR A 320 0.39 -6.47 -2.28
N GLY A 321 -0.46 -6.24 -1.26
CA GLY A 321 -1.76 -5.62 -1.44
C GLY A 321 -2.89 -6.57 -1.82
N TYR A 322 -2.85 -7.82 -1.37
CA TYR A 322 -3.89 -8.82 -1.60
C TYR A 322 -4.52 -9.25 -0.26
N ASP A 323 -5.85 -9.35 -0.20
CA ASP A 323 -6.55 -9.75 1.03
C ASP A 323 -6.60 -11.27 1.18
N PRO A 324 -5.91 -11.88 2.16
CA PRO A 324 -5.96 -13.33 2.37
C PRO A 324 -7.35 -13.86 2.76
N ASP A 325 -8.30 -12.99 3.11
CA ASP A 325 -9.68 -13.37 3.40
C ASP A 325 -10.53 -13.54 2.13
N GLU A 326 -10.08 -13.03 0.98
CA GLU A 326 -10.79 -13.23 -0.28
C GLU A 326 -10.69 -14.70 -0.74
N PRO A 327 -11.80 -15.32 -1.21
CA PRO A 327 -11.79 -16.71 -1.65
C PRO A 327 -10.74 -17.03 -2.73
N GLN A 328 -10.54 -16.09 -3.66
CA GLN A 328 -9.54 -16.24 -4.72
C GLN A 328 -8.11 -16.19 -4.18
N GLU A 329 -7.85 -15.34 -3.19
CA GLU A 329 -6.53 -15.23 -2.57
C GLU A 329 -6.19 -16.45 -1.72
N ARG A 330 -7.18 -17.07 -1.05
CA ARG A 330 -6.97 -18.35 -0.36
C ARG A 330 -6.50 -19.46 -1.30
N ILE A 331 -7.05 -19.50 -2.52
CA ILE A 331 -6.62 -20.46 -3.55
C ILE A 331 -5.20 -20.15 -4.02
N PHE A 332 -4.88 -18.87 -4.25
CA PHE A 332 -3.53 -18.44 -4.63
C PHE A 332 -2.50 -18.79 -3.54
N ILE A 333 -2.83 -18.61 -2.26
CA ILE A 333 -2.00 -19.02 -1.13
C ILE A 333 -1.73 -20.52 -1.16
N VAL A 334 -2.75 -21.34 -1.40
CA VAL A 334 -2.56 -22.79 -1.54
C VAL A 334 -1.69 -23.12 -2.76
N LYS A 335 -1.81 -22.39 -3.86
CA LYS A 335 -0.94 -22.54 -5.05
C LYS A 335 0.52 -22.24 -4.73
N CYS A 336 0.80 -21.18 -3.99
CA CYS A 336 2.15 -20.87 -3.51
C CYS A 336 2.70 -21.99 -2.61
N LEU A 337 1.87 -22.54 -1.71
CA LEU A 337 2.25 -23.66 -0.86
C LEU A 337 2.52 -24.95 -1.67
N GLN A 338 1.69 -25.23 -2.67
CA GLN A 338 1.89 -26.34 -3.59
C GLN A 338 3.20 -26.15 -4.36
N PHE A 339 3.46 -24.94 -4.86
CA PHE A 339 4.65 -24.60 -5.61
C PHE A 339 5.93 -24.86 -4.82
N SER A 340 6.00 -24.42 -3.56
CA SER A 340 7.17 -24.65 -2.71
C SER A 340 7.45 -26.13 -2.44
N SER A 341 6.41 -26.98 -2.52
CA SER A 341 6.49 -28.42 -2.26
C SER A 341 6.69 -29.29 -3.51
N ALA A 342 6.50 -28.72 -4.70
CA ALA A 342 6.41 -29.49 -5.93
C ALA A 342 7.78 -29.83 -6.51
N ASP A 343 7.82 -30.95 -7.23
CA ASP A 343 8.89 -31.25 -8.18
C ASP A 343 8.88 -30.25 -9.34
N ILE A 344 9.94 -30.27 -10.15
CA ILE A 344 10.11 -29.35 -11.29
C ILE A 344 8.90 -29.36 -12.25
N VAL A 345 8.35 -30.54 -12.51
CA VAL A 345 7.17 -30.69 -13.38
C VAL A 345 5.94 -30.03 -12.75
N GLY A 346 5.71 -30.24 -11.46
CA GLY A 346 4.60 -29.62 -10.73
C GLY A 346 4.77 -28.10 -10.59
N LYS A 347 5.99 -27.62 -10.30
CA LYS A 347 6.30 -26.17 -10.26
C LYS A 347 5.98 -25.51 -11.60
N LYS A 348 6.35 -26.15 -12.72
CA LYS A 348 6.03 -25.64 -14.06
C LYS A 348 4.52 -25.58 -14.29
N ALA A 349 3.79 -26.66 -13.97
CA ALA A 349 2.34 -26.69 -14.13
C ALA A 349 1.65 -25.58 -13.31
N ILE A 350 2.11 -25.34 -12.08
CA ILE A 350 1.56 -24.29 -11.22
C ILE A 350 1.89 -22.89 -11.78
N ILE A 351 3.11 -22.64 -12.25
CA ILE A 351 3.45 -21.36 -12.90
C ILE A 351 2.55 -21.12 -14.13
N ASP A 352 2.34 -22.14 -14.95
CA ASP A 352 1.52 -22.05 -16.16
C ASP A 352 0.04 -21.76 -15.77
N GLU A 353 -0.49 -22.41 -14.73
CA GLU A 353 -1.82 -22.10 -14.18
C GLU A 353 -1.93 -20.68 -13.60
N LEU A 354 -0.89 -20.21 -12.89
CA LEU A 354 -0.88 -18.88 -12.28
C LEU A 354 -0.71 -17.75 -13.31
N SER A 355 -0.19 -18.05 -14.50
CA SER A 355 0.07 -17.04 -15.53
C SER A 355 -1.20 -16.32 -16.03
N ASP A 356 -2.35 -17.01 -15.95
CA ASP A 356 -3.66 -16.51 -16.38
C ASP A 356 -4.63 -16.23 -15.21
N TYR A 357 -4.14 -16.23 -13.97
CA TYR A 357 -4.99 -16.23 -12.77
C TYR A 357 -5.88 -14.97 -12.64
N ASP A 358 -5.37 -13.81 -13.07
CA ASP A 358 -6.07 -12.53 -13.02
C ASP A 358 -6.85 -12.18 -14.30
N ASN A 359 -6.96 -13.11 -15.26
CA ASN A 359 -7.67 -12.84 -16.50
C ASN A 359 -9.19 -12.83 -16.26
N PRO A 360 -9.89 -11.69 -16.46
CA PRO A 360 -11.33 -11.57 -16.16
C PRO A 360 -12.20 -12.57 -16.93
N ASP A 361 -11.84 -12.88 -18.18
CA ASP A 361 -12.60 -13.78 -19.04
C ASP A 361 -12.55 -15.23 -18.54
N LYS A 362 -11.40 -15.65 -17.98
CA LYS A 362 -11.24 -16.97 -17.35
C LYS A 362 -11.77 -16.98 -15.91
N GLN A 363 -11.72 -15.85 -15.21
CA GLN A 363 -12.29 -15.74 -13.86
C GLN A 363 -13.80 -15.94 -13.87
N VAL A 364 -14.54 -15.45 -14.86
CA VAL A 364 -16.00 -15.68 -14.96
C VAL A 364 -16.30 -17.17 -15.18
N GLU A 365 -15.49 -17.90 -15.95
CA GLU A 365 -15.65 -19.34 -16.17
C GLU A 365 -15.32 -20.15 -14.89
N VAL A 366 -14.28 -19.74 -14.16
CA VAL A 366 -13.91 -20.32 -12.85
C VAL A 366 -14.97 -20.00 -11.78
N ILE A 367 -15.47 -18.77 -11.70
CA ILE A 367 -16.51 -18.31 -10.74
C ILE A 367 -17.88 -18.91 -11.06
N SER A 368 -18.23 -19.10 -12.34
CA SER A 368 -19.44 -19.82 -12.74
C SER A 368 -19.39 -21.30 -12.35
N GLN A 369 -18.19 -21.89 -12.31
CA GLN A 369 -17.95 -23.23 -11.74
C GLN A 369 -17.89 -23.21 -10.19
N MET A 370 -17.69 -22.04 -9.55
CA MET A 370 -17.69 -21.87 -8.09
C MET A 370 -19.08 -21.94 -7.44
N GLN A 371 -20.20 -22.02 -8.18
CA GLN A 371 -21.47 -22.40 -7.55
C GLN A 371 -21.45 -23.85 -7.00
N GLY A 372 -20.50 -24.68 -7.46
CA GLY A 372 -20.15 -26.00 -6.92
C GLY A 372 -18.77 -26.05 -6.27
N TRP A 373 -18.30 -24.97 -5.63
CA TRP A 373 -16.89 -24.84 -5.22
C TRP A 373 -16.36 -25.94 -4.27
N ARG A 374 -17.25 -26.58 -3.49
CA ARG A 374 -16.91 -27.75 -2.66
C ARG A 374 -16.51 -28.96 -3.52
N GLU A 375 -17.17 -29.18 -4.65
CA GLU A 375 -16.87 -30.28 -5.56
C GLU A 375 -15.62 -29.99 -6.40
N VAL A 376 -15.45 -28.73 -6.83
CA VAL A 376 -14.23 -28.28 -7.52
C VAL A 376 -13.01 -28.41 -6.59
N PHE A 377 -13.09 -27.96 -5.34
CA PHE A 377 -12.00 -28.12 -4.38
C PHE A 377 -11.72 -29.58 -4.05
N ASN A 378 -12.75 -30.42 -3.83
CA ASN A 378 -12.56 -31.84 -3.59
C ASN A 378 -11.86 -32.52 -4.79
N SER A 379 -12.29 -32.24 -6.02
CA SER A 379 -11.66 -32.73 -7.26
C SER A 379 -10.22 -32.23 -7.44
N TYR A 380 -9.95 -30.97 -7.09
CA TYR A 380 -8.61 -30.36 -7.15
C TYR A 380 -7.65 -30.94 -6.11
N SER A 381 -8.19 -31.20 -4.92
CA SER A 381 -7.48 -31.81 -3.81
C SER A 381 -7.20 -33.30 -4.10
N GLU A 382 -8.17 -34.03 -4.67
CA GLU A 382 -8.09 -35.46 -4.96
C GLU A 382 -7.21 -35.80 -6.18
N SER A 383 -7.15 -34.92 -7.20
CA SER A 383 -6.50 -35.25 -8.47
C SER A 383 -4.98 -35.01 -8.53
N PHE A 384 -4.37 -34.17 -7.67
CA PHE A 384 -2.93 -33.90 -7.81
C PHE A 384 -2.12 -33.52 -6.54
N GLY A 385 -2.73 -33.00 -5.46
CA GLY A 385 -1.99 -32.11 -4.53
C GLY A 385 -1.49 -32.70 -3.21
N TRP A 386 -2.27 -33.55 -2.53
CA TRP A 386 -1.95 -33.86 -1.12
C TRP A 386 -0.67 -34.66 -0.96
N LYS A 387 -0.44 -35.69 -1.81
CA LYS A 387 0.77 -36.55 -1.80
C LYS A 387 2.08 -35.79 -1.95
N LYS A 388 2.08 -34.64 -2.65
CA LYS A 388 3.24 -33.75 -2.82
C LYS A 388 3.40 -32.76 -1.66
N LEU A 389 2.30 -32.28 -1.06
CA LEU A 389 2.35 -31.53 0.20
C LEU A 389 3.03 -32.31 1.35
N PHE A 390 2.92 -33.64 1.40
CA PHE A 390 3.70 -34.46 2.35
C PHE A 390 5.22 -34.35 2.16
N GLN A 391 5.71 -33.95 0.98
CA GLN A 391 7.13 -33.82 0.66
C GLN A 391 7.75 -32.53 1.24
N LEU A 392 6.94 -31.55 1.66
CA LEU A 392 7.41 -30.36 2.40
C LEU A 392 8.11 -30.72 3.72
N ILE A 393 7.74 -31.87 4.29
CA ILE A 393 8.35 -32.40 5.50
C ILE A 393 9.43 -33.36 5.03
N PRO A 394 10.73 -33.05 5.17
CA PRO A 394 11.76 -33.95 4.72
C PRO A 394 11.71 -35.25 5.53
N ILE A 395 11.09 -36.28 4.96
CA ILE A 395 11.00 -37.62 5.57
C ILE A 395 12.41 -38.24 5.74
N ALA A 396 13.42 -37.69 5.06
CA ALA A 396 14.82 -38.11 5.15
C ALA A 396 15.71 -37.21 6.04
N GLY A 397 15.20 -36.10 6.60
CA GLY A 397 15.97 -35.15 7.43
C GLY A 397 16.18 -35.58 8.89
N MET A 398 15.78 -36.80 9.25
CA MET A 398 15.81 -37.35 10.62
C MET A 398 17.22 -37.49 11.25
N VAL A 399 18.29 -37.12 10.54
CA VAL A 399 19.67 -37.24 11.07
C VAL A 399 20.27 -35.90 11.49
N PHE A 400 19.72 -34.73 11.11
CA PHE A 400 20.35 -33.44 11.44
C PHE A 400 19.36 -32.27 11.69
N GLY A 401 18.78 -32.20 12.90
CA GLY A 401 18.58 -30.96 13.67
C GLY A 401 17.59 -29.87 13.19
N SER A 402 17.49 -28.84 14.03
CA SER A 402 16.67 -27.59 13.94
C SER A 402 16.79 -26.77 12.65
N VAL A 403 17.70 -27.14 11.76
CA VAL A 403 18.01 -26.44 10.50
C VAL A 403 16.94 -26.70 9.43
N SER A 404 16.23 -27.83 9.49
CA SER A 404 15.27 -28.26 8.48
C SER A 404 14.03 -27.36 8.40
N ASN A 405 13.35 -27.10 9.53
CA ASN A 405 12.10 -26.32 9.56
C ASN A 405 12.31 -24.85 9.15
N LYS A 406 13.48 -24.27 9.44
CA LYS A 406 13.82 -22.90 9.05
C LYS A 406 13.94 -22.74 7.54
N ASN A 407 14.56 -23.71 6.87
CA ASN A 407 14.71 -23.66 5.41
C ASN A 407 13.34 -23.82 4.73
N THR A 408 12.48 -24.73 5.20
CA THR A 408 11.12 -24.88 4.68
C THR A 408 10.32 -23.57 4.73
N ILE A 409 10.31 -22.88 5.88
CA ILE A 409 9.57 -21.61 6.01
C ILE A 409 10.16 -20.52 5.11
N ARG A 410 11.48 -20.49 4.94
CA ARG A 410 12.14 -19.55 4.05
C ARG A 410 11.79 -19.80 2.58
N ASP A 411 11.81 -21.05 2.14
CA ASP A 411 11.49 -21.42 0.76
C ASP A 411 10.02 -21.10 0.43
N VAL A 412 9.11 -21.34 1.38
CA VAL A 412 7.69 -20.95 1.27
C VAL A 412 7.54 -19.44 1.17
N ALA A 413 8.24 -18.69 2.03
CA ALA A 413 8.18 -17.22 2.01
C ALA A 413 8.76 -16.63 0.72
N GLU A 414 9.86 -17.18 0.21
CA GLU A 414 10.46 -16.79 -1.08
C GLU A 414 9.48 -17.06 -2.23
N ALA A 415 8.85 -18.23 -2.28
CA ALA A 415 7.84 -18.54 -3.29
C ALA A 415 6.67 -17.55 -3.24
N GLY A 416 6.14 -17.27 -2.04
CA GLY A 416 5.08 -16.27 -1.86
C GLY A 416 5.51 -14.88 -2.32
N LYS A 417 6.69 -14.43 -1.90
CA LYS A 417 7.26 -13.13 -2.29
C LYS A 417 7.34 -13.00 -3.81
N MET A 418 7.95 -13.98 -4.49
CA MET A 418 8.18 -13.92 -5.94
C MET A 418 6.87 -13.95 -6.74
N LEU A 419 5.92 -14.81 -6.36
CA LEU A 419 4.65 -14.98 -7.07
C LEU A 419 3.72 -13.77 -6.88
N TYR A 420 3.60 -13.23 -5.66
CA TYR A 420 2.81 -12.01 -5.43
C TYR A 420 3.46 -10.76 -6.03
N LYS A 421 4.79 -10.63 -5.94
CA LYS A 421 5.53 -9.53 -6.57
C LYS A 421 5.32 -9.51 -8.09
N LYS A 422 5.36 -10.68 -8.75
CA LYS A 422 5.08 -10.81 -10.18
C LYS A 422 3.70 -10.27 -10.53
N ARG A 423 2.70 -10.69 -9.75
CA ARG A 423 1.30 -10.31 -9.94
C ARG A 423 1.12 -8.79 -9.85
N LEU A 424 1.68 -8.18 -8.80
CA LEU A 424 1.67 -6.72 -8.63
C LEU A 424 2.41 -5.98 -9.75
N ILE A 425 3.57 -6.48 -10.19
CA ILE A 425 4.33 -5.86 -11.29
C ILE A 425 3.52 -5.88 -12.59
N LEU A 426 2.91 -7.01 -12.94
CA LEU A 426 2.09 -7.12 -14.14
C LEU A 426 0.88 -6.18 -14.09
N GLN A 427 0.25 -6.05 -12.92
CA GLN A 427 -0.82 -5.09 -12.69
C GLN A 427 -0.33 -3.64 -12.90
N ARG A 428 0.80 -3.26 -12.29
CA ARG A 428 1.40 -1.91 -12.44
C ARG A 428 1.85 -1.60 -13.87
N LEU A 429 2.30 -2.59 -14.63
CA LEU A 429 2.68 -2.42 -16.05
C LEU A 429 1.47 -2.27 -17.00
N SER A 430 0.28 -2.69 -16.56
CA SER A 430 -0.96 -2.61 -17.34
C SER A 430 -1.74 -1.30 -17.15
N GLN A 431 -1.40 -0.54 -16.10
CA GLN A 431 -1.92 0.80 -15.80
C GLN A 431 -1.12 1.86 -16.57
#